data_AF-A0A0Q7QCU9-F1
#
_entry.id   AF-A0A0Q7QCU9-F1
#
_cell.length_a   1.000
_cell.length_b   1.000
_cell.length_c   1.000
_cell.angle_alpha   90.00
_cell.angle_beta   90.00
_cell.angle_gamma   90.00
#
_symmetry.space_group_name_H-M   'P 1'
#
loop_
_entity.id
_entity.type
_entity.pdbx_description
1 polymer ?
#
loop_
_entity_poly.entity_id
_entity_poly.type
_entity_poly.pdbx_seq_one_letter_code
_entity_poly.pdbx_strand_id
1 'polypeptide(L)'
;MTTYGEYQEDTATALVALIGKAELPVEPEAIRNALECRSILLDDARSRLILFGSQRRGLGRYKGSIGLLAQTLDQMPASREHYVPGGLSPLDALSIAPSDPTAHWWREAASNHVLATHQLAASPDRDAWLRDNGSLWHLVGDSAEIVEALTVLDHDLTEAGLLVTGNSPSDVDQARANVSYLAKTARWYTTNPGADFASANSVRELDATGVLLVPGPGDLAPAQRHLANNLAPLRGSHSYEMPFGPCITTDEAIRFIRTQEQLTRRFAKTATQIPGCSTEAAGFHELADSLHDLEPGARLLIDVDPTLPRAHITGQLNELGYRARALDLDNKLQTLSPGEMTDLLHATREACVQGARALRTEATREHSNLRRQDVTKLVGPTRIHHNSELDVRLTNLINVNAQPVGLPPWTPANAVERAKLRATLDSTPTSRPPQHPSPRPRAGRDSYGR
;
A
#
# COMPACT_ATOMS: atom_id res chain seq x y z
N MET A 1 3.21 22.23 4.11
CA MET A 1 2.37 21.16 3.54
C MET A 1 3.29 19.97 3.48
N THR A 2 3.16 19.05 4.43
CA THR A 2 4.25 18.14 4.76
C THR A 2 4.48 17.12 3.66
N THR A 3 5.72 16.99 3.19
CA THR A 3 6.07 16.14 2.06
C THR A 3 6.50 14.73 2.50
N TYR A 4 6.65 13.81 1.54
CA TYR A 4 7.27 12.50 1.74
C TYR A 4 8.65 12.65 2.39
N GLY A 5 9.50 13.55 1.89
CA GLY A 5 10.85 13.77 2.41
C GLY A 5 10.85 14.18 3.88
N GLU A 6 9.93 15.09 4.28
CA GLU A 6 9.80 15.53 5.68
C GLU A 6 9.35 14.37 6.58
N TYR A 7 8.24 13.69 6.26
CA TYR A 7 7.78 12.52 7.04
C TYR A 7 8.79 11.35 7.04
N GLN A 8 9.60 11.20 5.99
CA GLN A 8 10.64 10.17 5.91
C GLN A 8 11.87 10.53 6.77
N GLU A 9 12.21 11.81 6.92
CA GLU A 9 13.22 12.29 7.88
C GLU A 9 12.71 12.14 9.33
N ASP A 10 11.43 12.40 9.60
CA ASP A 10 10.81 12.16 10.92
C ASP A 10 10.79 10.65 11.25
N THR A 11 10.44 9.80 10.28
CA THR A 11 10.54 8.33 10.41
C THR A 11 11.99 7.89 10.70
N ALA A 12 12.96 8.45 9.98
CA ALA A 12 14.38 8.15 10.21
C ALA A 12 14.83 8.59 11.60
N THR A 13 14.38 9.76 12.08
CA THR A 13 14.64 10.27 13.43
C THR A 13 14.12 9.32 14.50
N ALA A 14 12.89 8.83 14.36
CA ALA A 14 12.30 7.88 15.29
C ALA A 14 13.04 6.52 15.30
N LEU A 15 13.46 6.02 14.14
CA LEU A 15 14.28 4.79 14.06
C LEU A 15 15.69 4.96 14.63
N VAL A 16 16.33 6.13 14.44
CA VAL A 16 17.59 6.47 15.14
C VAL A 16 17.37 6.50 16.66
N ALA A 17 16.26 7.04 17.13
CA ALA A 17 15.95 7.07 18.56
C ALA A 17 15.75 5.65 19.14
N LEU A 18 15.08 4.75 18.41
CA LEU A 18 14.89 3.34 18.82
C LEU A 18 16.22 2.58 18.85
N ILE A 19 17.00 2.60 17.76
CA ILE A 19 18.28 1.87 17.68
C ILE A 19 19.33 2.46 18.65
N GLY A 20 19.30 3.79 18.85
CA GLY A 20 20.23 4.49 19.74
C GLY A 20 19.87 4.46 21.23
N LYS A 21 18.65 4.02 21.59
CA LYS A 21 18.17 3.91 22.98
C LYS A 21 17.54 2.54 23.19
N ALA A 22 18.39 1.53 23.38
CA ALA A 22 18.01 0.13 23.58
C ALA A 22 17.35 -0.17 24.94
N GLU A 23 16.40 0.68 25.37
CA GLU A 23 15.52 0.45 26.52
C GLU A 23 14.19 -0.11 26.00
N LEU A 24 13.96 -1.40 26.24
CA LEU A 24 12.70 -2.06 25.91
C LEU A 24 11.57 -1.48 26.78
N PRO A 25 10.35 -1.29 26.23
CA PRO A 25 9.21 -0.87 27.04
C PRO A 25 8.94 -1.90 28.14
N VAL A 26 8.80 -1.44 29.39
CA VAL A 26 8.68 -2.32 30.56
C VAL A 26 7.22 -2.63 30.89
N GLU A 27 6.32 -1.66 30.70
CA GLU A 27 4.90 -1.80 31.03
C GLU A 27 4.14 -2.63 29.97
N PRO A 28 3.25 -3.56 30.35
CA PRO A 28 2.53 -4.41 29.39
C PRO A 28 1.70 -3.65 28.35
N GLU A 29 1.20 -2.46 28.67
CA GLU A 29 0.49 -1.60 27.72
C GLU A 29 1.44 -0.92 26.73
N ALA A 30 2.63 -0.52 27.16
CA ALA A 30 3.67 0.04 26.31
C ALA A 30 4.27 -1.02 25.37
N ILE A 31 4.50 -2.24 25.89
CA ILE A 31 4.89 -3.41 25.09
C ILE A 31 3.86 -3.67 23.98
N ARG A 32 2.56 -3.70 24.34
CA ARG A 32 1.48 -3.89 23.36
C ARG A 32 1.46 -2.78 22.32
N ASN A 33 1.48 -1.52 22.74
CA ASN A 33 1.47 -0.37 21.83
C ASN A 33 2.65 -0.41 20.84
N ALA A 34 3.87 -0.70 21.33
CA ALA A 34 5.06 -0.86 20.49
C ALA A 34 4.94 -2.01 19.48
N LEU A 35 4.43 -3.18 19.90
CA LEU A 35 4.25 -4.34 19.02
C LEU A 35 3.16 -4.13 17.94
N GLU A 36 2.08 -3.40 18.27
CA GLU A 36 1.04 -3.03 17.29
C GLU A 36 1.58 -1.98 16.29
N CYS A 37 2.26 -0.93 16.78
CA CYS A 37 2.91 0.07 15.93
C CYS A 37 3.98 -0.56 15.01
N ARG A 38 4.76 -1.53 15.50
CA ARG A 38 5.66 -2.35 14.69
C ARG A 38 4.90 -3.08 13.57
N SER A 39 3.75 -3.71 13.86
CA SER A 39 2.96 -4.40 12.83
C SER A 39 2.48 -3.44 11.74
N ILE A 40 2.00 -2.25 12.13
CA ILE A 40 1.58 -1.20 11.19
C ILE A 40 2.76 -0.75 10.30
N LEU A 41 3.93 -0.52 10.90
CA LEU A 41 5.14 -0.13 10.18
C LEU A 41 5.61 -1.22 9.18
N LEU A 42 5.50 -2.51 9.55
CA LEU A 42 5.80 -3.63 8.66
C LEU A 42 4.83 -3.70 7.47
N ASP A 43 3.53 -3.56 7.71
CA ASP A 43 2.50 -3.67 6.68
C ASP A 43 2.47 -2.46 5.74
N ASP A 44 2.78 -1.26 6.24
CA ASP A 44 2.97 -0.08 5.38
C ASP A 44 4.28 -0.15 4.59
N ALA A 45 5.38 -0.66 5.16
CA ALA A 45 6.61 -0.93 4.41
C ALA A 45 6.38 -1.93 3.26
N ARG A 46 5.60 -3.00 3.49
CA ARG A 46 5.12 -3.89 2.41
C ARG A 46 4.29 -3.12 1.38
N SER A 47 3.34 -2.30 1.82
CA SER A 47 2.47 -1.47 0.95
C SER A 47 3.26 -0.47 0.09
N ARG A 48 4.35 0.07 0.60
CA ARG A 48 5.28 0.95 -0.13
C ARG A 48 6.05 0.19 -1.22
N LEU A 49 6.53 -1.03 -0.95
CA LEU A 49 7.15 -1.88 -2.00
C LEU A 49 6.16 -2.26 -3.10
N ILE A 50 4.90 -2.48 -2.74
CA ILE A 50 3.79 -2.75 -3.67
C ILE A 50 3.55 -1.54 -4.60
N LEU A 51 3.62 -0.32 -4.07
CA LEU A 51 3.56 0.92 -4.85
C LEU A 51 4.65 0.93 -5.94
N PHE A 52 5.89 0.58 -5.59
CA PHE A 52 7.03 0.53 -6.51
C PHE A 52 6.89 -0.56 -7.59
N GLY A 53 6.35 -1.72 -7.22
CA GLY A 53 6.13 -2.85 -8.12
C GLY A 53 5.03 -2.64 -9.19
N SER A 54 4.25 -1.55 -9.10
CA SER A 54 3.09 -1.32 -9.95
C SER A 54 3.41 -0.97 -11.43
N GLN A 55 4.56 -0.35 -11.71
CA GLN A 55 4.91 0.18 -13.04
C GLN A 55 5.41 -0.90 -14.01
N ARG A 56 4.77 -0.99 -15.19
CA ARG A 56 4.99 -2.10 -16.16
C ARG A 56 6.18 -1.94 -17.11
N ARG A 57 6.89 -0.81 -17.13
CA ARG A 57 7.97 -0.52 -18.09
C ARG A 57 9.16 0.10 -17.37
N GLY A 58 10.30 -0.61 -17.33
CA GLY A 58 11.56 -0.11 -16.75
C GLY A 58 12.17 -1.01 -15.66
N LEU A 59 11.33 -1.69 -14.86
CA LEU A 59 11.72 -2.42 -13.63
C LEU A 59 12.77 -3.56 -13.77
N GLY A 60 13.28 -3.86 -14.96
CA GLY A 60 14.22 -4.96 -15.21
C GLY A 60 15.56 -4.88 -14.46
N ARG A 61 15.91 -3.72 -13.87
CA ARG A 61 17.08 -3.56 -12.98
C ARG A 61 16.72 -3.54 -11.48
N TYR A 62 15.44 -3.36 -11.14
CA TYR A 62 14.94 -3.07 -9.79
C TYR A 62 14.20 -4.26 -9.16
N LYS A 63 13.65 -5.14 -10.00
CA LYS A 63 12.77 -6.22 -9.58
C LYS A 63 13.40 -7.16 -8.53
N GLY A 64 14.69 -7.47 -8.69
CA GLY A 64 15.43 -8.27 -7.69
C GLY A 64 15.63 -7.53 -6.36
N SER A 65 15.83 -6.21 -6.40
CA SER A 65 15.94 -5.36 -5.22
C SER A 65 14.63 -5.26 -4.44
N ILE A 66 13.52 -5.00 -5.13
CA ILE A 66 12.19 -4.93 -4.50
C ILE A 66 11.78 -6.31 -3.95
N GLY A 67 12.08 -7.39 -4.68
CA GLY A 67 11.85 -8.76 -4.22
C GLY A 67 12.67 -9.14 -2.98
N LEU A 68 13.93 -8.69 -2.88
CA LEU A 68 14.78 -8.88 -1.71
C LEU A 68 14.24 -8.15 -0.47
N LEU A 69 13.75 -6.91 -0.63
CA LEU A 69 13.14 -6.16 0.48
C LEU A 69 11.84 -6.82 0.95
N ALA A 70 10.99 -7.27 0.02
CA ALA A 70 9.77 -8.02 0.36
C ALA A 70 10.12 -9.32 1.11
N GLN A 71 11.00 -10.16 0.54
CA GLN A 71 11.46 -11.39 1.18
C GLN A 71 12.00 -11.17 2.60
N THR A 72 12.69 -10.05 2.84
CA THR A 72 13.19 -9.70 4.18
C THR A 72 12.07 -9.33 5.14
N LEU A 73 11.10 -8.50 4.71
CA LEU A 73 9.90 -8.18 5.49
C LEU A 73 9.03 -9.40 5.76
N ASP A 74 8.95 -10.35 4.83
CA ASP A 74 8.11 -11.55 4.96
C ASP A 74 8.76 -12.64 5.85
N GLN A 75 10.06 -12.50 6.14
CA GLN A 75 10.79 -13.30 7.12
C GLN A 75 10.77 -12.70 8.54
N MET A 76 10.25 -11.48 8.72
CA MET A 76 10.22 -10.82 10.04
C MET A 76 9.21 -11.49 10.99
N PRO A 77 9.59 -11.80 12.24
CA PRO A 77 8.81 -12.66 13.12
C PRO A 77 7.51 -12.01 13.63
N ALA A 78 6.49 -12.84 13.85
CA ALA A 78 5.23 -12.43 14.44
C ALA A 78 5.38 -12.12 15.94
N SER A 79 4.57 -11.18 16.44
CA SER A 79 4.42 -10.89 17.87
C SER A 79 3.82 -12.09 18.61
N ARG A 80 4.26 -12.38 19.84
CA ARG A 80 3.71 -13.51 20.62
C ARG A 80 2.30 -13.18 21.13
N GLU A 81 1.34 -14.06 20.84
CA GLU A 81 -0.08 -13.94 21.23
C GLU A 81 -0.30 -13.61 22.72
N HIS A 82 0.56 -14.10 23.61
CA HIS A 82 0.48 -13.87 25.06
C HIS A 82 0.63 -12.39 25.47
N TYR A 83 1.22 -11.54 24.63
CA TYR A 83 1.32 -10.09 24.86
C TYR A 83 0.20 -9.28 24.18
N VAL A 84 -0.68 -9.94 23.40
CA VAL A 84 -1.79 -9.32 22.69
C VAL A 84 -3.18 -9.92 23.08
N PRO A 85 -3.55 -10.08 24.38
CA PRO A 85 -4.91 -10.47 24.75
C PRO A 85 -5.87 -9.28 24.50
N GLY A 86 -6.66 -9.37 23.43
CA GLY A 86 -7.46 -8.25 22.93
C GLY A 86 -6.57 -7.18 22.33
N GLY A 87 -6.16 -7.37 21.08
CA GLY A 87 -5.35 -6.42 20.34
C GLY A 87 -6.00 -5.04 20.26
N LEU A 88 -5.17 -4.00 20.24
CA LEU A 88 -5.62 -2.63 20.03
C LEU A 88 -6.08 -2.50 18.57
N SER A 89 -7.07 -1.65 18.27
CA SER A 89 -7.24 -1.29 16.87
C SER A 89 -6.05 -0.44 16.41
N PRO A 90 -5.67 -0.46 15.12
CA PRO A 90 -4.60 0.42 14.61
C PRO A 90 -4.86 1.91 14.90
N LEU A 91 -6.15 2.30 14.95
CA LEU A 91 -6.59 3.61 15.40
C LEU A 91 -6.11 3.90 16.83
N ASP A 92 -6.39 3.02 17.77
CA ASP A 92 -6.01 3.19 19.19
C ASP A 92 -4.48 3.17 19.37
N ALA A 93 -3.79 2.26 18.67
CA ALA A 93 -2.34 2.12 18.75
C ALA A 93 -1.58 3.40 18.35
N LEU A 94 -2.00 4.08 17.28
CA LEU A 94 -1.37 5.32 16.84
C LEU A 94 -1.97 6.57 17.51
N SER A 95 -3.22 6.55 17.99
CA SER A 95 -3.88 7.73 18.57
C SER A 95 -3.63 7.91 20.07
N ILE A 96 -3.37 6.83 20.81
CA ILE A 96 -3.01 6.92 22.23
C ILE A 96 -1.55 7.39 22.33
N ALA A 97 -1.33 8.55 22.96
CA ALA A 97 0.00 9.06 23.27
C ALA A 97 0.64 8.20 24.39
N PRO A 98 1.73 7.46 24.15
CA PRO A 98 2.32 6.58 25.15
C PRO A 98 3.05 7.39 26.22
N SER A 99 2.94 6.96 27.47
CA SER A 99 3.76 7.46 28.59
C SER A 99 5.20 6.94 28.54
N ASP A 100 5.40 5.79 27.91
CA ASP A 100 6.70 5.13 27.70
C ASP A 100 7.44 5.74 26.50
N PRO A 101 8.70 6.19 26.67
CA PRO A 101 9.48 6.82 25.59
C PRO A 101 9.73 5.92 24.38
N THR A 102 9.89 4.61 24.56
CA THR A 102 10.21 3.68 23.48
C THR A 102 8.95 3.34 22.68
N ALA A 103 7.81 3.15 23.34
CA ALA A 103 6.51 3.05 22.68
C ALA A 103 6.17 4.34 21.89
N HIS A 104 6.49 5.52 22.44
CA HIS A 104 6.35 6.78 21.71
C HIS A 104 7.16 6.79 20.40
N TRP A 105 8.44 6.37 20.40
CA TRP A 105 9.23 6.32 19.16
C TRP A 105 8.75 5.26 18.17
N TRP A 106 8.24 4.10 18.61
CA TRP A 106 7.58 3.13 17.72
C TRP A 106 6.35 3.73 17.05
N ARG A 107 5.54 4.49 17.79
CA ARG A 107 4.36 5.18 17.29
C ARG A 107 4.70 6.28 16.30
N GLU A 108 5.74 7.09 16.58
CA GLU A 108 6.24 8.10 15.63
C GLU A 108 6.79 7.45 14.36
N ALA A 109 7.57 6.37 14.47
CA ALA A 109 8.09 5.67 13.30
C ALA A 109 6.95 5.11 12.42
N ALA A 110 5.96 4.46 13.03
CA ALA A 110 4.81 3.92 12.31
C ALA A 110 3.93 5.02 11.68
N SER A 111 3.57 6.05 12.45
CA SER A 111 2.69 7.14 12.00
C SER A 111 3.32 7.93 10.85
N ASN A 112 4.58 8.34 10.98
CA ASN A 112 5.26 9.12 9.95
C ASN A 112 5.58 8.26 8.71
N HIS A 113 5.85 6.95 8.85
CA HIS A 113 6.04 6.07 7.69
C HIS A 113 4.76 5.92 6.86
N VAL A 114 3.60 5.72 7.51
CA VAL A 114 2.28 5.68 6.85
C VAL A 114 1.96 7.01 6.16
N LEU A 115 2.20 8.14 6.83
CA LEU A 115 1.98 9.47 6.25
C LEU A 115 2.89 9.72 5.03
N ALA A 116 4.16 9.31 5.11
CA ALA A 116 5.11 9.34 4.00
C ALA A 116 4.65 8.47 2.81
N THR A 117 4.22 7.22 3.06
CA THR A 117 3.71 6.31 2.02
C THR A 117 2.46 6.88 1.36
N HIS A 118 1.56 7.50 2.12
CA HIS A 118 0.41 8.23 1.58
C HIS A 118 0.83 9.41 0.70
N GLN A 119 1.79 10.25 1.12
CA GLN A 119 2.27 11.35 0.28
C GLN A 119 2.79 10.85 -1.08
N LEU A 120 3.53 9.73 -1.12
CA LEU A 120 3.94 9.09 -2.38
C LEU A 120 2.77 8.54 -3.20
N ALA A 121 1.81 7.87 -2.55
CA ALA A 121 0.72 7.18 -3.22
C ALA A 121 -0.33 8.13 -3.82
N ALA A 122 -0.54 9.29 -3.18
CA ALA A 122 -1.55 10.28 -3.52
C ALA A 122 -1.04 11.50 -4.34
N SER A 123 0.27 11.66 -4.50
CA SER A 123 0.84 12.79 -5.26
C SER A 123 0.66 12.61 -6.79
N PRO A 124 0.34 13.67 -7.55
CA PRO A 124 0.14 13.57 -9.01
C PRO A 124 1.39 13.13 -9.78
N ASP A 125 2.58 13.49 -9.30
CA ASP A 125 3.87 13.19 -9.94
C ASP A 125 4.38 11.75 -9.70
N ARG A 126 3.66 10.94 -8.91
CA ARG A 126 3.99 9.53 -8.60
C ARG A 126 4.40 8.73 -9.83
N ASP A 127 3.61 8.83 -10.90
CA ASP A 127 3.83 8.07 -12.14
C ASP A 127 5.04 8.57 -12.96
N ALA A 128 5.62 9.73 -12.62
CA ALA A 128 6.91 10.17 -13.14
C ALA A 128 8.07 9.55 -12.35
N TRP A 129 8.08 9.64 -11.01
CA TRP A 129 9.17 9.10 -10.17
C TRP A 129 9.30 7.58 -10.27
N LEU A 130 8.20 6.85 -10.36
CA LEU A 130 8.22 5.39 -10.51
C LEU A 130 8.64 4.93 -11.93
N ARG A 131 8.85 5.87 -12.86
CA ARG A 131 9.38 5.61 -14.22
C ARG A 131 10.78 6.21 -14.44
N ASP A 132 11.15 7.24 -13.68
CA ASP A 132 12.53 7.72 -13.61
C ASP A 132 13.40 6.72 -12.83
N ASN A 133 14.47 6.28 -13.47
CA ASN A 133 15.44 5.38 -12.87
C ASN A 133 16.12 5.99 -11.63
N GLY A 134 16.32 7.31 -11.60
CA GLY A 134 16.96 8.02 -10.50
C GLY A 134 16.07 8.09 -9.26
N SER A 135 14.82 8.54 -9.43
CA SER A 135 13.83 8.59 -8.34
C SER A 135 13.39 7.22 -7.83
N LEU A 136 13.34 6.19 -8.68
CA LEU A 136 13.04 4.84 -8.20
C LEU A 136 14.19 4.26 -7.36
N TRP A 137 15.46 4.59 -7.65
CA TRP A 137 16.57 4.20 -6.78
C TRP A 137 16.57 4.96 -5.45
N HIS A 138 16.18 6.24 -5.44
CA HIS A 138 15.98 7.01 -4.20
C HIS A 138 14.99 6.30 -3.27
N LEU A 139 13.82 5.98 -3.79
CA LEU A 139 12.74 5.29 -3.07
C LEU A 139 13.10 3.86 -2.61
N VAL A 140 13.82 3.10 -3.43
CA VAL A 140 14.34 1.77 -3.05
C VAL A 140 15.44 1.89 -1.98
N GLY A 141 16.22 2.97 -1.98
CA GLY A 141 17.22 3.28 -0.95
C GLY A 141 16.57 3.55 0.40
N ASP A 142 15.61 4.47 0.44
CA ASP A 142 14.85 4.80 1.66
C ASP A 142 14.14 3.56 2.23
N SER A 143 13.42 2.78 1.41
CA SER A 143 12.81 1.53 1.87
C SER A 143 13.84 0.52 2.37
N ALA A 144 15.05 0.46 1.80
CA ALA A 144 16.09 -0.42 2.30
C ALA A 144 16.61 0.01 3.68
N GLU A 145 16.73 1.30 3.98
CA GLU A 145 17.13 1.75 5.32
C GLU A 145 16.07 1.43 6.38
N ILE A 146 14.78 1.56 6.04
CA ILE A 146 13.68 1.18 6.93
C ILE A 146 13.70 -0.34 7.21
N VAL A 147 13.87 -1.17 6.18
CA VAL A 147 13.95 -2.64 6.35
C VAL A 147 15.21 -3.06 7.11
N GLU A 148 16.35 -2.38 6.92
CA GLU A 148 17.57 -2.65 7.70
C GLU A 148 17.37 -2.29 9.19
N ALA A 149 16.72 -1.16 9.48
CA ALA A 149 16.37 -0.73 10.83
C ALA A 149 15.39 -1.70 11.52
N LEU A 150 14.33 -2.11 10.82
CA LEU A 150 13.41 -3.15 11.30
C LEU A 150 14.13 -4.47 11.57
N THR A 151 15.11 -4.86 10.74
CA THR A 151 15.89 -6.10 10.94
C THR A 151 16.75 -6.05 12.21
N VAL A 152 17.24 -4.87 12.60
CA VAL A 152 17.93 -4.67 13.88
C VAL A 152 16.94 -4.73 15.05
N LEU A 153 15.87 -3.93 15.00
CA LEU A 153 14.91 -3.82 16.10
C LEU A 153 14.16 -5.15 16.36
N ASP A 154 13.90 -5.92 15.31
CA ASP A 154 13.32 -7.27 15.42
C ASP A 154 14.26 -8.27 16.09
N HIS A 155 15.58 -8.11 15.93
CA HIS A 155 16.57 -8.93 16.62
C HIS A 155 16.49 -8.66 18.13
N ASP A 156 16.54 -7.39 18.53
CA ASP A 156 16.47 -6.95 19.92
C ASP A 156 15.15 -7.39 20.59
N LEU A 157 14.02 -7.24 19.91
CA LEU A 157 12.70 -7.72 20.37
C LEU A 157 12.58 -9.25 20.41
N THR A 158 13.38 -9.98 19.61
CA THR A 158 13.44 -11.45 19.64
C THR A 158 14.32 -11.93 20.81
N GLU A 159 15.46 -11.28 21.08
CA GLU A 159 16.28 -11.57 22.27
C GLU A 159 15.53 -11.23 23.57
N ALA A 160 14.73 -10.15 23.57
CA ALA A 160 13.79 -9.82 24.63
C ALA A 160 12.67 -10.87 24.85
N GLY A 161 12.50 -11.83 23.92
CA GLY A 161 11.46 -12.85 23.99
C GLY A 161 10.04 -12.34 23.70
N LEU A 162 9.89 -11.17 23.10
CA LEU A 162 8.58 -10.58 22.75
C LEU A 162 8.04 -11.13 21.41
N LEU A 163 8.94 -11.52 20.50
CA LEU A 163 8.62 -12.07 19.18
C LEU A 163 8.80 -13.60 19.12
N VAL A 164 8.10 -14.24 18.19
CA VAL A 164 8.22 -15.69 17.95
C VAL A 164 9.58 -15.98 17.29
N THR A 165 10.38 -16.85 17.88
CA THR A 165 11.70 -17.23 17.37
C THR A 165 11.57 -18.13 16.12
N GLY A 166 11.43 -17.51 14.94
CA GLY A 166 11.28 -18.20 13.66
C GLY A 166 12.59 -18.49 12.91
N ASN A 167 13.55 -17.56 12.97
CA ASN A 167 14.80 -17.61 12.18
C ASN A 167 16.02 -17.89 13.06
N SER A 168 17.13 -18.34 12.46
CA SER A 168 18.42 -18.40 13.16
C SER A 168 19.11 -17.02 13.19
N PRO A 169 20.00 -16.73 14.17
CA PRO A 169 20.76 -15.48 14.19
C PRO A 169 21.58 -15.24 12.90
N SER A 170 22.08 -16.32 12.28
CA SER A 170 22.79 -16.27 11.00
C SER A 170 21.94 -15.81 9.82
N ASP A 171 20.61 -15.97 9.89
CA ASP A 171 19.70 -15.51 8.84
C ASP A 171 19.44 -14.00 8.99
N VAL A 172 19.36 -13.49 10.23
CA VAL A 172 19.22 -12.06 10.55
C VAL A 172 20.43 -11.27 10.06
N ASP A 173 21.65 -11.73 10.37
CA ASP A 173 22.90 -11.16 9.85
C ASP A 173 22.93 -11.12 8.32
N GLN A 174 22.48 -12.19 7.67
CA GLN A 174 22.48 -12.30 6.20
C GLN A 174 21.42 -11.40 5.55
N ALA A 175 20.21 -11.34 6.12
CA ALA A 175 19.14 -10.45 5.69
C ALA A 175 19.58 -8.98 5.82
N ARG A 176 20.08 -8.59 6.99
CA ARG A 176 20.61 -7.24 7.24
C ARG A 176 21.75 -6.91 6.26
N ALA A 177 22.73 -7.79 6.08
CA ALA A 177 23.84 -7.57 5.15
C ALA A 177 23.37 -7.38 3.69
N ASN A 178 22.37 -8.14 3.25
CA ASN A 178 21.79 -8.02 1.91
C ASN A 178 21.08 -6.67 1.71
N VAL A 179 20.26 -6.26 2.68
CA VAL A 179 19.52 -4.98 2.64
C VAL A 179 20.48 -3.79 2.78
N SER A 180 21.49 -3.89 3.64
CA SER A 180 22.57 -2.90 3.80
C SER A 180 23.35 -2.67 2.51
N TYR A 181 23.66 -3.74 1.77
CA TYR A 181 24.27 -3.66 0.44
C TYR A 181 23.32 -3.01 -0.58
N LEU A 182 22.02 -3.28 -0.50
CA LEU A 182 21.02 -2.63 -1.36
C LEU A 182 20.89 -1.13 -1.08
N ALA A 183 20.83 -0.69 0.18
CA ALA A 183 20.78 0.72 0.57
C ALA A 183 22.04 1.50 0.13
N LYS A 184 23.21 0.83 0.09
CA LYS A 184 24.45 1.38 -0.47
C LYS A 184 24.43 1.43 -2.01
N THR A 185 23.95 0.36 -2.66
CA THR A 185 23.81 0.26 -4.12
C THR A 185 22.83 1.30 -4.66
N ALA A 186 21.71 1.52 -3.97
CA ALA A 186 20.69 2.49 -4.33
C ALA A 186 21.28 3.90 -4.43
N ARG A 187 22.03 4.35 -3.41
CA ARG A 187 22.71 5.66 -3.39
C ARG A 187 23.67 5.89 -4.56
N TRP A 188 24.27 4.85 -5.13
CA TRP A 188 25.13 4.98 -6.32
C TRP A 188 24.36 5.18 -7.63
N TYR A 189 23.07 4.85 -7.67
CA TYR A 189 22.21 4.99 -8.83
C TYR A 189 21.08 6.03 -8.65
N THR A 190 20.88 6.55 -7.44
CA THR A 190 20.03 7.71 -7.17
C THR A 190 20.61 8.95 -7.88
N THR A 191 19.91 9.45 -8.88
CA THR A 191 20.27 10.69 -9.59
C THR A 191 19.22 11.80 -9.45
N ASN A 192 18.13 11.55 -8.72
CA ASN A 192 16.99 12.46 -8.62
C ASN A 192 16.15 12.15 -7.37
N PRO A 193 16.20 12.96 -6.29
CA PRO A 193 15.39 12.78 -5.09
C PRO A 193 14.00 13.43 -5.23
N GLY A 194 13.49 13.66 -6.45
CA GLY A 194 12.25 14.39 -6.70
C GLY A 194 11.01 13.86 -5.96
N ALA A 195 11.02 12.58 -5.57
CA ALA A 195 9.99 11.98 -4.73
C ALA A 195 9.93 12.57 -3.30
N ASP A 196 10.99 13.23 -2.80
CA ASP A 196 10.98 13.95 -1.51
C ASP A 196 9.97 15.10 -1.48
N PHE A 197 9.56 15.62 -2.64
CA PHE A 197 8.49 16.63 -2.77
C PHE A 197 7.09 16.01 -2.96
N ALA A 198 6.99 14.69 -2.99
CA ALA A 198 5.70 14.02 -3.04
C ALA A 198 4.84 14.51 -1.89
N SER A 199 3.65 14.96 -2.25
CA SER A 199 2.68 15.51 -1.33
C SER A 199 1.30 15.32 -1.95
N ALA A 200 0.35 14.94 -1.11
CA ALA A 200 -1.05 14.90 -1.48
C ALA A 200 -1.55 16.34 -1.72
N ASN A 201 -2.23 16.56 -2.85
CA ASN A 201 -2.83 17.86 -3.14
C ASN A 201 -3.93 18.14 -2.11
N SER A 202 -3.75 19.18 -1.31
CA SER A 202 -4.56 19.59 -0.14
C SER A 202 -4.56 18.61 1.03
N VAL A 203 -4.24 19.11 2.23
CA VAL A 203 -4.21 18.33 3.48
C VAL A 203 -5.62 17.82 3.80
N ARG A 204 -5.75 16.50 3.91
CA ARG A 204 -6.97 15.79 4.31
C ARG A 204 -6.58 14.71 5.30
N GLU A 205 -7.22 14.69 6.46
CA GLU A 205 -6.82 13.84 7.58
C GLU A 205 -7.18 12.37 7.28
N LEU A 206 -6.16 11.52 7.30
CA LEU A 206 -6.34 10.08 7.48
C LEU A 206 -6.70 9.83 8.94
N ASP A 207 -7.60 8.88 9.20
CA ASP A 207 -7.60 8.24 10.51
C ASP A 207 -6.42 7.28 10.65
N ALA A 208 -6.11 6.87 11.88
CA ALA A 208 -4.98 5.99 12.15
C ALA A 208 -5.19 4.51 11.76
N THR A 209 -6.28 4.18 11.05
CA THR A 209 -6.40 2.91 10.29
C THR A 209 -5.96 3.05 8.83
N GLY A 210 -5.52 4.24 8.41
CA GLY A 210 -5.19 4.56 7.03
C GLY A 210 -6.43 4.77 6.15
N VAL A 211 -7.57 5.13 6.74
CA VAL A 211 -8.78 5.52 6.00
C VAL A 211 -8.81 7.03 5.83
N LEU A 212 -8.98 7.50 4.60
CA LEU A 212 -9.17 8.91 4.29
C LEU A 212 -10.61 9.30 4.65
N LEU A 213 -10.73 10.16 5.67
CA LEU A 213 -12.00 10.64 6.16
C LEU A 213 -12.69 11.55 5.13
N VAL A 214 -14.02 11.54 5.12
CA VAL A 214 -14.84 12.34 4.19
C VAL A 214 -15.70 13.33 5.01
N PRO A 215 -15.13 14.45 5.47
CA PRO A 215 -15.85 15.46 6.25
C PRO A 215 -16.86 16.26 5.40
N GLY A 216 -16.61 16.41 4.09
CA GLY A 216 -17.42 17.16 3.14
C GLY A 216 -17.53 16.49 1.75
N PRO A 217 -18.20 17.15 0.80
CA PRO A 217 -18.46 16.56 -0.52
C PRO A 217 -17.21 16.49 -1.40
N GLY A 218 -16.33 17.49 -1.36
CA GLY A 218 -15.10 17.52 -2.17
C GLY A 218 -14.05 16.48 -1.76
N ASP A 219 -14.22 15.82 -0.62
CA ASP A 219 -13.30 14.80 -0.09
C ASP A 219 -13.56 13.40 -0.71
N LEU A 220 -14.74 13.21 -1.34
CA LEU A 220 -15.16 11.95 -1.96
C LEU A 220 -14.22 11.49 -3.09
N ALA A 221 -13.68 12.41 -3.89
CA ALA A 221 -12.84 12.05 -5.03
C ALA A 221 -11.45 11.53 -4.60
N PRO A 222 -10.69 12.18 -3.70
CA PRO A 222 -9.49 11.56 -3.11
C PRO A 222 -9.77 10.25 -2.35
N ALA A 223 -10.88 10.16 -1.62
CA ALA A 223 -11.23 8.92 -0.90
C ALA A 223 -11.48 7.73 -1.86
N GLN A 224 -12.07 7.97 -3.04
CA GLN A 224 -12.17 6.98 -4.11
C GLN A 224 -10.80 6.61 -4.70
N ARG A 225 -9.88 7.58 -4.88
CA ARG A 225 -8.49 7.29 -5.35
C ARG A 225 -7.69 6.47 -4.34
N HIS A 226 -7.84 6.77 -3.04
CA HIS A 226 -7.18 6.01 -1.98
C HIS A 226 -7.66 4.55 -1.96
N LEU A 227 -8.98 4.34 -2.07
CA LEU A 227 -9.54 3.01 -2.28
C LEU A 227 -9.01 2.33 -3.56
N ALA A 228 -8.85 3.08 -4.66
CA ALA A 228 -8.31 2.55 -5.91
C ALA A 228 -6.85 2.08 -5.80
N ASN A 229 -6.01 2.82 -5.06
CA ASN A 229 -4.64 2.44 -4.75
C ASN A 229 -4.60 1.15 -3.93
N ASN A 230 -5.39 1.08 -2.85
CA ASN A 230 -5.46 -0.09 -1.96
C ASN A 230 -5.98 -1.36 -2.67
N LEU A 231 -6.80 -1.19 -3.72
CA LEU A 231 -7.31 -2.27 -4.57
C LEU A 231 -6.42 -2.60 -5.78
N ALA A 232 -5.24 -2.00 -5.95
CA ALA A 232 -4.37 -2.32 -7.08
C ALA A 232 -3.72 -3.71 -6.93
N PRO A 233 -3.98 -4.69 -7.81
CA PRO A 233 -3.43 -6.04 -7.64
C PRO A 233 -1.92 -6.12 -7.84
N LEU A 234 -1.31 -6.98 -7.03
CA LEU A 234 0.10 -7.36 -7.12
C LEU A 234 0.35 -8.02 -8.48
N ARG A 235 1.04 -7.32 -9.38
CA ARG A 235 1.26 -7.78 -10.74
C ARG A 235 2.40 -8.79 -10.82
N GLY A 236 2.03 -10.05 -10.55
CA GLY A 236 2.89 -11.21 -10.70
C GLY A 236 3.67 -11.19 -12.02
N SER A 237 5.00 -11.26 -11.89
CA SER A 237 5.90 -11.66 -12.96
C SER A 237 7.00 -12.59 -12.46
N HIS A 238 6.81 -13.18 -11.28
CA HIS A 238 7.50 -14.39 -10.85
C HIS A 238 6.46 -15.51 -10.74
N SER A 239 6.46 -16.37 -11.75
CA SER A 239 6.33 -17.81 -11.50
C SER A 239 7.50 -18.25 -10.62
N TYR A 240 7.27 -19.33 -9.85
CA TYR A 240 7.96 -19.65 -8.60
C TYR A 240 7.58 -18.71 -7.45
N GLU A 241 6.73 -19.27 -6.57
CA GLU A 241 6.50 -18.88 -5.18
C GLU A 241 6.09 -17.42 -4.89
N MET A 242 4.78 -17.18 -4.97
CA MET A 242 4.08 -16.16 -4.17
C MET A 242 3.36 -16.89 -3.02
N PRO A 243 3.92 -17.02 -1.81
CA PRO A 243 3.25 -17.61 -0.65
C PRO A 243 2.19 -16.69 -0.01
N PHE A 244 1.80 -15.63 -0.70
CA PHE A 244 1.01 -14.52 -0.17
C PHE A 244 -0.50 -14.73 -0.36
N GLY A 245 -1.28 -14.16 0.58
CA GLY A 245 -2.74 -14.32 0.69
C GLY A 245 -3.57 -13.82 -0.49
N PRO A 246 -4.91 -13.86 -0.39
CA PRO A 246 -5.79 -13.42 -1.48
C PRO A 246 -5.63 -11.94 -1.80
N CYS A 247 -5.61 -11.62 -3.10
CA CYS A 247 -5.58 -10.24 -3.60
C CYS A 247 -6.91 -9.50 -3.35
N ILE A 248 -8.00 -10.24 -3.14
CA ILE A 248 -9.28 -9.77 -2.59
C ILE A 248 -10.05 -10.96 -2.02
N THR A 249 -10.70 -10.83 -0.85
CA THR A 249 -11.60 -11.89 -0.32
C THR A 249 -13.01 -11.81 -0.93
N THR A 250 -13.84 -12.82 -0.71
CA THR A 250 -15.26 -12.81 -1.11
C THR A 250 -16.02 -11.63 -0.50
N ASP A 251 -15.84 -11.41 0.81
CA ASP A 251 -16.51 -10.34 1.54
C ASP A 251 -16.04 -8.95 1.09
N GLU A 252 -14.74 -8.79 0.82
CA GLU A 252 -14.21 -7.55 0.22
C GLU A 252 -14.80 -7.32 -1.17
N ALA A 253 -14.87 -8.35 -2.02
CA ALA A 253 -15.39 -8.25 -3.39
C ALA A 253 -16.89 -7.90 -3.42
N ILE A 254 -17.70 -8.58 -2.60
CA ILE A 254 -19.15 -8.34 -2.49
C ILE A 254 -19.41 -6.95 -1.88
N ARG A 255 -18.66 -6.55 -0.84
CA ARG A 255 -18.77 -5.21 -0.24
C ARG A 255 -18.36 -4.12 -1.22
N PHE A 256 -17.24 -4.30 -1.93
CA PHE A 256 -16.75 -3.37 -2.93
C PHE A 256 -17.79 -3.11 -4.02
N ILE A 257 -18.31 -4.16 -4.66
CA ILE A 257 -19.29 -4.04 -5.76
C ILE A 257 -20.55 -3.33 -5.28
N ARG A 258 -21.11 -3.75 -4.13
CA ARG A 258 -22.33 -3.15 -3.56
C ARG A 258 -22.16 -1.69 -3.16
N THR A 259 -21.07 -1.36 -2.48
CA THR A 259 -20.79 0.02 -2.07
C THR A 259 -20.58 0.89 -3.30
N GLN A 260 -19.79 0.46 -4.29
CA GLN A 260 -19.58 1.25 -5.50
C GLN A 260 -20.86 1.42 -6.33
N GLU A 261 -21.71 0.40 -6.46
CA GLU A 261 -23.01 0.56 -7.14
C GLU A 261 -23.90 1.59 -6.43
N GLN A 262 -23.96 1.55 -5.09
CA GLN A 262 -24.72 2.52 -4.31
C GLN A 262 -24.15 3.94 -4.39
N LEU A 263 -22.83 4.08 -4.49
CA LEU A 263 -22.15 5.36 -4.68
C LEU A 263 -22.40 5.91 -6.09
N THR A 264 -22.19 5.13 -7.15
CA THR A 264 -22.40 5.59 -8.53
C THR A 264 -23.86 5.94 -8.80
N ARG A 265 -24.84 5.14 -8.33
CA ARG A 265 -26.27 5.49 -8.45
C ARG A 265 -26.60 6.78 -7.70
N ARG A 266 -25.98 7.04 -6.55
CA ARG A 266 -26.15 8.30 -5.78
C ARG A 266 -25.51 9.49 -6.49
N PHE A 267 -24.25 9.38 -6.91
CA PHE A 267 -23.55 10.45 -7.62
C PHE A 267 -24.21 10.78 -8.96
N ALA A 268 -24.75 9.80 -9.67
CA ALA A 268 -25.54 10.06 -10.88
C ALA A 268 -26.82 10.87 -10.58
N LYS A 269 -27.56 10.49 -9.53
CA LYS A 269 -28.75 11.24 -9.04
C LYS A 269 -28.38 12.67 -8.64
N THR A 270 -27.22 12.89 -8.04
CA THR A 270 -26.72 14.26 -7.76
C THR A 270 -26.34 14.98 -9.05
N ALA A 271 -25.61 14.34 -9.96
CA ALA A 271 -25.14 14.95 -11.20
C ALA A 271 -26.28 15.37 -12.15
N THR A 272 -27.42 14.65 -12.18
CA THR A 272 -28.61 15.13 -12.91
C THR A 272 -29.29 16.35 -12.30
N GLN A 273 -28.95 16.70 -11.04
CA GLN A 273 -29.47 17.88 -10.34
C GLN A 273 -28.53 19.09 -10.46
N ILE A 274 -27.27 18.91 -10.86
CA ILE A 274 -26.29 19.98 -11.02
C ILE A 274 -26.23 20.42 -12.50
N PRO A 275 -26.48 21.71 -12.83
CA PRO A 275 -26.39 22.21 -14.19
C PRO A 275 -25.04 21.92 -14.86
N GLY A 276 -25.07 21.37 -16.07
CA GLY A 276 -23.89 21.03 -16.86
C GLY A 276 -23.32 19.62 -16.66
N CYS A 277 -23.68 18.91 -15.58
CA CYS A 277 -23.10 17.60 -15.22
C CYS A 277 -23.79 16.39 -15.89
N SER A 278 -24.39 16.57 -17.07
CA SER A 278 -25.15 15.52 -17.76
C SER A 278 -24.27 14.40 -18.31
N THR A 279 -23.04 14.72 -18.73
CA THR A 279 -22.02 13.74 -19.15
C THR A 279 -21.58 12.89 -17.97
N GLU A 280 -21.40 13.51 -16.81
CA GLU A 280 -21.01 12.86 -15.56
C GLU A 280 -22.11 11.93 -15.06
N ALA A 281 -23.37 12.39 -15.06
CA ALA A 281 -24.53 11.57 -14.71
C ALA A 281 -24.62 10.29 -15.56
N ALA A 282 -24.42 10.41 -16.88
CA ALA A 282 -24.39 9.27 -17.79
C ALA A 282 -23.21 8.32 -17.49
N GLY A 283 -22.01 8.86 -17.24
CA GLY A 283 -20.83 8.08 -16.86
C GLY A 283 -20.98 7.34 -15.52
N PHE A 284 -21.71 7.91 -14.56
CA PHE A 284 -22.04 7.22 -13.32
C PHE A 284 -23.14 6.15 -13.50
N HIS A 285 -24.11 6.33 -14.41
CA HIS A 285 -25.05 5.26 -14.78
C HIS A 285 -24.34 4.07 -15.45
N GLU A 286 -23.47 4.34 -16.44
CA GLU A 286 -22.63 3.33 -17.11
C GLU A 286 -21.88 2.44 -16.10
N LEU A 287 -21.27 3.06 -15.07
CA LEU A 287 -20.58 2.35 -13.99
C LEU A 287 -21.54 1.61 -13.06
N ALA A 288 -22.66 2.23 -12.67
CA ALA A 288 -23.66 1.60 -11.83
C ALA A 288 -24.20 0.30 -12.43
N ASP A 289 -24.54 0.31 -13.71
CA ASP A 289 -25.10 -0.86 -14.37
C ASP A 289 -24.02 -1.91 -14.64
N SER A 290 -22.79 -1.50 -14.96
CA SER A 290 -21.62 -2.41 -15.03
C SER A 290 -21.30 -3.11 -13.70
N LEU A 291 -21.51 -2.43 -12.56
CA LEU A 291 -21.32 -3.00 -11.22
C LEU A 291 -22.50 -3.88 -10.80
N HIS A 292 -23.72 -3.49 -11.14
CA HIS A 292 -24.93 -4.29 -10.95
C HIS A 292 -24.82 -5.63 -11.66
N ASP A 293 -24.32 -5.63 -12.90
CA ASP A 293 -24.05 -6.83 -13.68
C ASP A 293 -22.98 -7.74 -13.04
N LEU A 294 -22.11 -7.23 -12.16
CA LEU A 294 -21.12 -8.04 -11.44
C LEU A 294 -21.69 -8.69 -10.17
N GLU A 295 -22.74 -8.14 -9.56
CA GLU A 295 -23.25 -8.59 -8.26
C GLU A 295 -23.74 -10.05 -8.25
N PRO A 296 -24.49 -10.55 -9.26
CA PRO A 296 -24.92 -11.96 -9.31
C PRO A 296 -23.75 -12.94 -9.43
N GLY A 297 -22.67 -12.55 -10.11
CA GLY A 297 -21.45 -13.34 -10.21
C GLY A 297 -20.65 -13.34 -8.90
N ALA A 298 -20.56 -12.18 -8.25
CA ALA A 298 -19.86 -12.02 -6.98
C ALA A 298 -20.55 -12.74 -5.81
N ARG A 299 -21.89 -12.77 -5.77
CA ARG A 299 -22.67 -13.53 -4.76
C ARG A 299 -22.46 -15.05 -4.79
N LEU A 300 -21.89 -15.59 -5.88
CA LEU A 300 -21.57 -17.02 -6.01
C LEU A 300 -20.10 -17.32 -5.69
N LEU A 301 -19.31 -16.33 -5.27
CA LEU A 301 -17.96 -16.53 -4.77
C LEU A 301 -17.99 -17.08 -3.34
N ILE A 302 -17.01 -17.93 -3.02
CA ILE A 302 -16.65 -18.29 -1.65
C ILE A 302 -15.12 -18.35 -1.55
N ASP A 303 -14.58 -18.09 -0.35
CA ASP A 303 -13.19 -18.39 -0.01
C ASP A 303 -13.04 -19.86 0.39
N VAL A 304 -11.94 -20.49 -0.02
CA VAL A 304 -11.57 -21.86 0.36
C VAL A 304 -10.94 -21.89 1.75
N ASP A 305 -10.11 -20.89 2.04
CA ASP A 305 -9.51 -20.61 3.35
C ASP A 305 -9.95 -19.20 3.81
N PRO A 306 -10.85 -19.07 4.79
CA PRO A 306 -11.46 -17.80 5.16
C PRO A 306 -10.46 -16.90 5.90
N THR A 307 -9.89 -15.93 5.18
CA THR A 307 -8.97 -14.92 5.71
C THR A 307 -9.71 -13.64 6.09
N LEU A 308 -9.18 -12.90 7.08
CA LEU A 308 -9.80 -11.65 7.53
C LEU A 308 -9.74 -10.57 6.42
N PRO A 309 -10.86 -9.85 6.16
CA PRO A 309 -10.86 -8.69 5.27
C PRO A 309 -9.86 -7.62 5.72
N ARG A 310 -9.17 -6.99 4.77
CA ARG A 310 -8.21 -5.91 5.07
C ARG A 310 -8.93 -4.71 5.67
N ALA A 311 -8.47 -4.29 6.85
CA ALA A 311 -9.10 -3.24 7.64
C ALA A 311 -9.22 -1.92 6.86
N HIS A 312 -8.15 -1.48 6.18
CA HIS A 312 -8.13 -0.20 5.43
C HIS A 312 -9.09 -0.19 4.23
N ILE A 313 -9.24 -1.28 3.46
CA ILE A 313 -10.24 -1.36 2.37
C ILE A 313 -11.65 -1.38 2.94
N THR A 314 -11.88 -2.20 3.97
CA THR A 314 -13.20 -2.36 4.59
C THR A 314 -13.65 -1.05 5.24
N GLY A 315 -12.74 -0.36 5.94
CA GLY A 315 -12.93 0.95 6.54
C GLY A 315 -13.21 2.03 5.48
N GLN A 316 -12.40 2.11 4.41
CA GLN A 316 -12.60 3.11 3.37
C GLN A 316 -13.93 2.93 2.63
N LEU A 317 -14.35 1.69 2.39
CA LEU A 317 -15.68 1.37 1.84
C LEU A 317 -16.81 1.76 2.80
N ASN A 318 -16.62 1.59 4.10
CA ASN A 318 -17.61 1.97 5.11
C ASN A 318 -17.73 3.49 5.24
N GLU A 319 -16.61 4.23 5.32
CA GLU A 319 -16.57 5.71 5.40
C GLU A 319 -17.16 6.33 4.13
N LEU A 320 -16.74 5.89 2.93
CA LEU A 320 -17.34 6.35 1.66
C LEU A 320 -18.85 6.12 1.63
N GLY A 321 -19.31 4.90 1.95
CA GLY A 321 -20.73 4.55 1.93
C GLY A 321 -21.58 5.32 2.96
N TYR A 322 -21.02 5.54 4.16
CA TYR A 322 -21.67 6.28 5.24
C TYR A 322 -21.73 7.78 4.95
N ARG A 323 -20.59 8.40 4.59
CA ARG A 323 -20.49 9.85 4.37
C ARG A 323 -21.20 10.29 3.11
N ALA A 324 -21.08 9.58 2.00
CA ALA A 324 -21.86 9.91 0.80
C ALA A 324 -23.38 9.85 1.05
N ARG A 325 -23.84 8.93 1.93
CA ARG A 325 -25.25 8.91 2.37
C ARG A 325 -25.60 10.09 3.27
N ALA A 326 -24.76 10.44 4.25
CA ALA A 326 -25.00 11.59 5.13
C ALA A 326 -25.03 12.91 4.34
N LEU A 327 -24.07 13.11 3.44
CA LEU A 327 -23.96 14.30 2.59
C LEU A 327 -25.11 14.43 1.57
N ASP A 328 -25.72 13.33 1.11
CA ASP A 328 -26.92 13.37 0.25
C ASP A 328 -28.19 13.69 1.06
N LEU A 329 -28.30 13.20 2.31
CA LEU A 329 -29.39 13.55 3.23
C LEU A 329 -29.34 15.03 3.64
N ASP A 330 -28.14 15.56 3.85
CA ASP A 330 -27.89 16.99 4.10
C ASP A 330 -27.97 17.86 2.84
N ASN A 331 -28.21 17.26 1.65
CA ASN A 331 -28.13 17.87 0.31
C ASN A 331 -26.76 18.49 -0.05
N LYS A 332 -25.72 18.32 0.77
CA LYS A 332 -24.35 18.82 0.57
C LYS A 332 -23.69 18.29 -0.71
N LEU A 333 -24.09 17.13 -1.24
CA LEU A 333 -23.59 16.67 -2.54
C LEU A 333 -23.95 17.64 -3.70
N GLN A 334 -25.04 18.39 -3.59
CA GLN A 334 -25.44 19.38 -4.61
C GLN A 334 -24.55 20.63 -4.62
N THR A 335 -23.65 20.81 -3.64
CA THR A 335 -22.71 21.95 -3.62
C THR A 335 -21.40 21.67 -4.36
N LEU A 336 -21.23 20.48 -4.94
CA LEU A 336 -20.09 20.17 -5.82
C LEU A 336 -20.13 21.05 -7.07
N SER A 337 -18.99 21.62 -7.45
CA SER A 337 -18.83 22.23 -8.77
C SER A 337 -18.80 21.17 -9.88
N PRO A 338 -19.09 21.53 -11.14
CA PRO A 338 -18.97 20.58 -12.26
C PRO A 338 -17.56 19.96 -12.39
N GLY A 339 -16.51 20.74 -12.11
CA GLY A 339 -15.13 20.23 -12.13
C GLY A 339 -14.86 19.16 -11.06
N GLU A 340 -15.39 19.33 -9.85
CA GLU A 340 -15.31 18.31 -8.79
C GLU A 340 -16.17 17.08 -9.13
N MET A 341 -17.29 17.25 -9.85
CA MET A 341 -18.11 16.12 -10.31
C MET A 341 -17.39 15.31 -11.40
N THR A 342 -16.72 15.97 -12.35
CA THR A 342 -15.83 15.32 -13.32
C THR A 342 -14.67 14.60 -12.61
N ASP A 343 -14.06 15.22 -11.60
CA ASP A 343 -12.98 14.62 -10.80
C ASP A 343 -13.43 13.38 -10.01
N LEU A 344 -14.61 13.46 -9.37
CA LEU A 344 -15.25 12.34 -8.66
C LEU A 344 -15.59 11.18 -9.59
N LEU A 345 -16.01 11.46 -10.83
CA LEU A 345 -16.22 10.43 -11.85
C LEU A 345 -14.91 9.74 -12.22
N HIS A 346 -13.84 10.49 -12.47
CA HIS A 346 -12.53 9.91 -12.78
C HIS A 346 -11.98 9.06 -11.62
N ALA A 347 -12.07 9.55 -10.38
CA ALA A 347 -11.68 8.79 -9.20
C ALA A 347 -12.52 7.51 -8.98
N THR A 348 -13.84 7.61 -9.17
CA THR A 348 -14.74 6.45 -9.07
C THR A 348 -14.47 5.42 -10.18
N ARG A 349 -14.17 5.87 -11.41
CA ARG A 349 -13.70 5.01 -12.50
C ARG A 349 -12.39 4.30 -12.14
N GLU A 350 -11.43 5.00 -11.55
CA GLU A 350 -10.16 4.40 -11.11
C GLU A 350 -10.39 3.31 -10.06
N ALA A 351 -11.22 3.57 -9.05
CA ALA A 351 -11.61 2.58 -8.04
C ALA A 351 -12.25 1.33 -8.67
N CYS A 352 -13.24 1.53 -9.55
CA CYS A 352 -13.90 0.45 -10.30
C CYS A 352 -12.91 -0.40 -11.10
N VAL A 353 -12.00 0.24 -11.83
CA VAL A 353 -10.99 -0.42 -12.67
C VAL A 353 -9.99 -1.21 -11.83
N GLN A 354 -9.52 -0.69 -10.68
CA GLN A 354 -8.54 -1.39 -9.84
C GLN A 354 -9.20 -2.55 -9.07
N GLY A 355 -10.37 -2.34 -8.45
CA GLY A 355 -11.14 -3.42 -7.82
C GLY A 355 -11.51 -4.54 -8.80
N ALA A 356 -11.89 -4.19 -10.04
CA ALA A 356 -12.11 -5.18 -11.09
C ALA A 356 -10.84 -5.96 -11.46
N ARG A 357 -9.68 -5.30 -11.50
CA ARG A 357 -8.38 -5.97 -11.72
C ARG A 357 -8.03 -6.89 -10.55
N ALA A 358 -8.27 -6.49 -9.30
CA ALA A 358 -8.01 -7.32 -8.12
C ALA A 358 -8.85 -8.60 -8.14
N LEU A 359 -10.17 -8.47 -8.28
CA LEU A 359 -11.08 -9.61 -8.35
C LEU A 359 -10.76 -10.52 -9.53
N ARG A 360 -10.44 -9.96 -10.70
CA ARG A 360 -10.03 -10.74 -11.87
C ARG A 360 -8.73 -11.52 -11.62
N THR A 361 -7.75 -10.88 -10.99
CA THR A 361 -6.45 -11.50 -10.68
C THR A 361 -6.60 -12.63 -9.66
N GLU A 362 -7.36 -12.39 -8.59
CA GLU A 362 -7.63 -13.41 -7.58
C GLU A 362 -8.43 -14.58 -8.16
N ALA A 363 -9.54 -14.33 -8.86
CA ALA A 363 -10.42 -15.37 -9.37
C ALA A 363 -9.71 -16.32 -10.35
N THR A 364 -8.72 -15.83 -11.10
CA THR A 364 -8.06 -16.61 -12.16
C THR A 364 -6.71 -17.22 -11.78
N ARG A 365 -6.05 -16.77 -10.68
CA ARG A 365 -4.75 -17.31 -10.25
C ARG A 365 -4.77 -18.82 -9.98
N GLU A 366 -3.59 -19.45 -10.06
CA GLU A 366 -3.47 -20.91 -10.00
C GLU A 366 -3.88 -21.49 -8.64
N HIS A 367 -3.35 -20.92 -7.57
CA HIS A 367 -3.73 -21.19 -6.18
C HIS A 367 -4.75 -20.16 -5.68
N SER A 368 -5.79 -19.89 -6.47
CA SER A 368 -6.85 -18.95 -6.07
C SER A 368 -7.52 -19.38 -4.77
N ASN A 369 -7.84 -18.44 -3.89
CA ASN A 369 -8.68 -18.69 -2.74
C ASN A 369 -10.17 -18.71 -3.12
N LEU A 370 -10.54 -17.94 -4.15
CA LEU A 370 -11.92 -17.83 -4.61
C LEU A 370 -12.35 -19.05 -5.41
N ARG A 371 -13.51 -19.62 -5.06
CA ARG A 371 -14.23 -20.62 -5.85
C ARG A 371 -15.62 -20.11 -6.18
N ARG A 372 -16.18 -20.58 -7.29
CA ARG A 372 -17.60 -20.43 -7.58
C ARG A 372 -18.38 -21.58 -6.94
N GLN A 373 -19.27 -21.25 -6.02
CA GLN A 373 -20.29 -22.18 -5.53
C GLN A 373 -21.25 -22.51 -6.68
N ASP A 374 -21.33 -23.78 -7.04
CA ASP A 374 -22.28 -24.27 -8.04
C ASP A 374 -23.48 -24.91 -7.35
N VAL A 375 -24.53 -24.10 -7.15
CA VAL A 375 -25.77 -24.52 -6.48
C VAL A 375 -26.53 -25.60 -7.28
N THR A 376 -26.11 -25.91 -8.51
CA THR A 376 -26.76 -26.90 -9.39
C THR A 376 -26.05 -28.26 -9.42
N LYS A 377 -24.89 -28.41 -8.76
CA LYS A 377 -24.09 -29.64 -8.79
C LYS A 377 -23.88 -30.23 -7.39
N LEU A 378 -23.89 -31.56 -7.31
CA LEU A 378 -23.45 -32.33 -6.15
C LEU A 378 -21.90 -32.39 -6.02
N VAL A 379 -21.18 -31.82 -6.99
CA VAL A 379 -19.72 -31.64 -6.94
C VAL A 379 -19.44 -30.27 -6.31
N GLY A 380 -18.49 -30.23 -5.38
CA GLY A 380 -18.17 -29.06 -4.57
C GLY A 380 -17.61 -27.85 -5.33
N PRO A 381 -17.15 -26.82 -4.58
CA PRO A 381 -16.80 -25.49 -5.11
C PRO A 381 -15.83 -25.52 -6.29
N THR A 382 -16.22 -24.86 -7.39
CA THR A 382 -15.54 -24.94 -8.69
C THR A 382 -14.51 -23.83 -8.88
N ARG A 383 -13.44 -24.08 -9.64
CA ARG A 383 -12.46 -23.03 -9.99
C ARG A 383 -13.05 -22.08 -11.03
N ILE A 384 -12.69 -20.79 -10.92
CA ILE A 384 -13.07 -19.77 -11.90
C ILE A 384 -12.00 -19.75 -13.01
N HIS A 385 -12.45 -19.71 -14.26
CA HIS A 385 -11.59 -19.80 -15.43
C HIS A 385 -11.60 -18.47 -16.23
N HIS A 386 -10.55 -18.23 -17.01
CA HIS A 386 -10.55 -17.20 -18.04
C HIS A 386 -11.71 -17.43 -19.03
N ASN A 387 -12.26 -16.34 -19.57
CA ASN A 387 -13.47 -16.33 -20.41
C ASN A 387 -14.75 -16.85 -19.70
N SER A 388 -14.73 -17.05 -18.38
CA SER A 388 -15.97 -17.16 -17.61
C SER A 388 -16.74 -15.84 -17.65
N GLU A 389 -18.05 -15.90 -17.45
CA GLU A 389 -18.93 -14.72 -17.44
C GLU A 389 -18.42 -13.59 -16.52
N LEU A 390 -17.89 -13.94 -15.34
CA LEU A 390 -17.27 -13.00 -14.42
C LEU A 390 -15.97 -12.39 -14.99
N ASP A 391 -15.08 -13.21 -15.57
CA ASP A 391 -13.84 -12.74 -16.22
C ASP A 391 -14.13 -11.78 -17.39
N VAL A 392 -15.20 -12.02 -18.16
CA VAL A 392 -15.65 -11.15 -19.25
C VAL A 392 -16.22 -9.84 -18.72
N ARG A 393 -17.17 -9.87 -17.79
CA ARG A 393 -17.78 -8.66 -17.19
C ARG A 393 -16.72 -7.77 -16.53
N LEU A 394 -15.76 -8.37 -15.80
CA LEU A 394 -14.61 -7.66 -15.22
C LEU A 394 -13.67 -7.09 -16.30
N THR A 395 -13.44 -7.81 -17.41
CA THR A 395 -12.62 -7.30 -18.52
C THR A 395 -13.24 -6.07 -19.17
N ASN A 396 -14.57 -6.03 -19.32
CA ASN A 396 -15.27 -4.88 -19.88
C ASN A 396 -15.09 -3.64 -18.98
N LEU A 397 -15.33 -3.77 -17.68
CA LEU A 397 -15.17 -2.67 -16.71
C LEU A 397 -13.73 -2.13 -16.64
N ILE A 398 -12.72 -2.95 -16.94
CA ILE A 398 -11.29 -2.55 -16.95
C ILE A 398 -10.93 -1.66 -18.16
N ASN A 399 -11.71 -1.68 -19.24
CA ASN A 399 -11.34 -1.11 -20.54
C ASN A 399 -11.96 0.26 -20.83
N VAL A 400 -12.66 0.89 -19.88
CA VAL A 400 -13.45 2.13 -20.07
C VAL A 400 -12.56 3.40 -20.07
N ASN A 401 -11.61 3.45 -21.02
CA ASN A 401 -10.69 4.56 -21.37
C ASN A 401 -9.48 4.82 -20.44
N ALA A 402 -8.36 5.28 -21.03
CA ALA A 402 -7.15 5.71 -20.33
C ALA A 402 -6.28 6.67 -21.17
N GLN A 403 -5.93 7.85 -20.61
CA GLN A 403 -5.01 8.86 -21.16
C GLN A 403 -4.32 9.61 -19.99
N PRO A 404 -2.99 9.83 -19.99
CA PRO A 404 -2.29 10.64 -18.98
C PRO A 404 -1.69 11.95 -19.54
N VAL A 405 -1.48 12.95 -18.66
CA VAL A 405 -0.80 14.23 -18.94
C VAL A 405 0.41 14.39 -18.00
N GLY A 406 1.45 15.14 -18.40
CA GLY A 406 2.73 15.24 -17.67
C GLY A 406 3.02 16.61 -17.02
N LEU A 407 4.09 16.67 -16.22
CA LEU A 407 4.43 17.76 -15.29
C LEU A 407 5.94 18.20 -15.38
N PRO A 408 6.34 19.37 -14.82
CA PRO A 408 7.67 19.98 -14.97
C PRO A 408 8.69 19.69 -13.81
N PRO A 409 9.98 20.09 -13.90
CA PRO A 409 11.06 19.67 -12.98
C PRO A 409 11.64 20.76 -12.02
N TRP A 410 12.64 20.38 -11.17
CA TRP A 410 13.59 21.21 -10.34
C TRP A 410 13.13 21.55 -8.89
N THR A 411 13.83 21.35 -7.74
CA THR A 411 15.16 20.76 -7.32
C THR A 411 15.17 20.41 -5.79
N PRO A 412 16.17 19.66 -5.22
CA PRO A 412 16.16 19.05 -3.85
C PRO A 412 16.22 19.96 -2.61
N ALA A 413 15.83 19.40 -1.44
CA ALA A 413 16.04 19.96 -0.10
C ALA A 413 16.36 18.85 0.94
N ASN A 414 17.25 19.16 1.90
CA ASN A 414 17.67 18.43 3.13
C ASN A 414 17.39 16.91 3.28
N ALA A 415 18.48 16.13 3.44
CA ALA A 415 18.45 14.73 3.87
C ALA A 415 19.53 14.49 4.95
N VAL A 416 19.24 14.89 6.19
CA VAL A 416 20.18 14.90 7.34
C VAL A 416 19.93 13.74 8.29
N GLU A 417 18.66 13.44 8.57
CA GLU A 417 18.27 12.37 9.50
C GLU A 417 18.33 11.00 8.82
N ARG A 418 18.04 10.88 7.52
CA ARG A 418 18.40 9.68 6.72
C ARG A 418 19.92 9.41 6.72
N ALA A 419 20.74 10.46 6.62
CA ALA A 419 22.20 10.32 6.69
C ALA A 419 22.68 9.85 8.09
N LYS A 420 22.02 10.30 9.17
CA LYS A 420 22.26 9.80 10.53
C LYS A 420 21.78 8.37 10.72
N LEU A 421 20.59 8.01 10.25
CA LEU A 421 20.07 6.64 10.26
C LEU A 421 21.07 5.69 9.61
N ARG A 422 21.61 6.08 8.45
CA ARG A 422 22.68 5.31 7.80
C ARG A 422 23.92 5.15 8.67
N ALA A 423 24.41 6.23 9.28
CA ALA A 423 25.58 6.18 10.16
C ALA A 423 25.34 5.29 11.40
N THR A 424 24.15 5.33 11.98
CA THR A 424 23.72 4.42 13.06
C THR A 424 23.71 2.97 12.60
N LEU A 425 23.06 2.67 11.47
CA LEU A 425 22.99 1.31 10.90
C LEU A 425 24.35 0.74 10.48
N ASP A 426 25.29 1.58 10.03
CA ASP A 426 26.69 1.18 9.75
C ASP A 426 27.55 1.06 11.03
N SER A 427 27.06 1.52 12.19
CA SER A 427 27.74 1.41 13.49
C SER A 427 27.30 0.21 14.34
N THR A 428 26.06 -0.27 14.19
CA THR A 428 25.59 -1.49 14.83
C THR A 428 26.39 -2.69 14.30
N PRO A 429 26.96 -3.58 15.13
CA PRO A 429 27.78 -4.70 14.65
C PRO A 429 26.98 -5.69 13.78
N THR A 430 27.65 -6.35 12.83
CA THR A 430 27.18 -7.58 12.18
C THR A 430 28.21 -8.69 12.41
N SER A 431 27.78 -9.94 12.63
CA SER A 431 28.69 -11.07 12.85
C SER A 431 29.39 -11.54 11.57
N ARG A 432 28.95 -11.02 10.41
CA ARG A 432 29.49 -11.33 9.08
C ARG A 432 29.69 -10.06 8.23
N PRO A 433 30.80 -9.95 7.49
CA PRO A 433 30.88 -9.04 6.36
C PRO A 433 29.96 -9.54 5.21
N PRO A 434 29.36 -8.64 4.41
CA PRO A 434 28.50 -9.03 3.30
C PRO A 434 29.27 -9.86 2.26
N GLN A 435 28.76 -11.06 1.94
CA GLN A 435 29.33 -11.87 0.86
C GLN A 435 29.00 -11.23 -0.49
N HIS A 436 30.01 -10.70 -1.19
CA HIS A 436 29.84 -10.03 -2.49
C HIS A 436 29.32 -10.96 -3.60
N PRO A 437 28.13 -10.73 -4.17
CA PRO A 437 27.85 -11.11 -5.55
C PRO A 437 28.48 -10.05 -6.46
N SER A 438 29.73 -10.27 -6.89
CA SER A 438 30.44 -9.28 -7.73
C SER A 438 29.60 -8.87 -8.94
N PRO A 439 29.24 -7.58 -9.10
CA PRO A 439 28.44 -7.12 -10.23
C PRO A 439 29.27 -7.25 -11.51
N ARG A 440 29.11 -8.35 -12.24
CA ARG A 440 29.77 -8.57 -13.53
C ARG A 440 29.43 -7.38 -14.44
N PRO A 441 30.41 -6.57 -14.88
CA PRO A 441 30.15 -5.54 -15.87
C PRO A 441 29.63 -6.24 -17.13
N ARG A 442 28.39 -5.95 -17.52
CA ARG A 442 27.84 -6.47 -18.77
C ARG A 442 28.49 -5.69 -19.91
N ALA A 443 29.66 -6.17 -20.33
CA ALA A 443 30.50 -5.54 -21.36
C ALA A 443 29.64 -5.11 -22.55
N GLY A 444 29.84 -3.88 -22.99
CA GLY A 444 29.08 -3.30 -24.09
C GLY A 444 29.22 -4.16 -25.34
N ARG A 445 28.09 -4.40 -26.02
CA ARG A 445 28.17 -4.71 -27.46
C ARG A 445 28.41 -3.40 -28.18
N ASP A 446 29.66 -2.99 -28.25
CA ASP A 446 30.08 -1.85 -29.06
C ASP A 446 29.86 -2.21 -30.54
N SER A 447 28.78 -1.68 -31.10
CA SER A 447 28.36 -1.92 -32.47
C SER A 447 29.08 -0.96 -33.43
N TYR A 448 30.37 -1.18 -33.67
CA TYR A 448 31.12 -0.44 -34.69
C TYR A 448 32.14 -1.30 -35.47
N GLY A 449 31.85 -1.50 -36.76
CA GLY A 449 32.85 -1.44 -37.82
C GLY A 449 33.75 -2.66 -38.08
N ARG A 450 33.26 -3.61 -38.87
CA ARG A 450 33.77 -3.85 -40.24
C ARG A 450 32.74 -4.60 -41.09
#